data_AF-A0A2V7CG66-F1
#
_entry.id   AF-A0A2V7CG66-F1
#
_cell.length_a   1.000
_cell.length_b   1.000
_cell.length_c   1.000
_cell.angle_alpha   90.00
_cell.angle_beta   90.00
_cell.angle_gamma   90.00
#
_symmetry.space_group_name_H-M   'P 1'
#
loop_
_entity.id
_entity.type
_entity.pdbx_description
1 polymer ?
#
loop_
_entity_poly.entity_id
_entity_poly.type
_entity_poly.pdbx_seq_one_letter_code
_entity_poly.pdbx_strand_id
1 'polypeptide(L)'
;LRTTARIEAHVRKGDAADPLAGVVRLAAAGENPLDVVVGKSSWQRAVTERAQDAVIEDVAVRVAGALDLILLKLYAAGPQDAWDVEQLLAGSDEPALVAQIDVAVSALPPDGRALWARIRAGRRPA
;
A
#
# COMPACT_ATOMS: atom_id res chain seq x y z
N LEU A 1 -31.77 -20.82 4.57
CA LEU A 1 -30.90 -21.49 3.59
C LEU A 1 -29.73 -20.56 3.30
N ARG A 2 -28.51 -20.89 3.74
CA ARG A 2 -27.32 -20.16 3.27
C ARG A 2 -27.11 -20.60 1.82
N THR A 3 -27.54 -19.77 0.87
CA THR A 3 -27.13 -19.90 -0.53
C THR A 3 -25.62 -19.80 -0.54
N THR A 4 -24.94 -20.88 -0.95
CA THR A 4 -23.50 -20.83 -1.22
C THR A 4 -23.30 -19.89 -2.39
N ALA A 5 -22.87 -18.66 -2.11
CA ALA A 5 -22.49 -17.74 -3.17
C ALA A 5 -21.33 -18.36 -3.95
N ARG A 6 -21.43 -18.39 -5.28
CA ARG A 6 -20.33 -18.82 -6.14
C ARG A 6 -19.26 -17.72 -6.09
N ILE A 7 -18.08 -18.08 -5.62
CA ILE A 7 -16.90 -17.21 -5.67
C ILE A 7 -16.13 -17.53 -6.95
N GLU A 8 -15.93 -16.53 -7.79
CA GLU A 8 -15.08 -16.60 -8.97
C GLU A 8 -13.69 -16.07 -8.63
N ALA A 9 -12.65 -16.85 -8.97
CA ALA A 9 -11.27 -16.50 -8.72
C ALA A 9 -10.53 -16.27 -10.04
N HIS A 10 -9.99 -15.06 -10.22
CA HIS A 10 -9.15 -14.71 -11.35
C HIS A 10 -7.70 -14.54 -10.88
N VAL A 11 -6.84 -15.44 -11.33
CA VAL A 11 -5.41 -15.44 -10.97
C VAL A 11 -4.62 -14.76 -12.08
N ARG A 12 -3.88 -13.71 -11.73
CA ARG A 12 -2.88 -13.07 -12.61
C ARG A 12 -1.51 -13.21 -11.99
N LYS A 13 -0.62 -13.95 -12.65
CA LYS A 13 0.80 -14.00 -12.30
C LYS A 13 1.48 -12.71 -12.76
N GLY A 14 2.34 -12.15 -11.92
CA GLY A 14 3.18 -11.03 -12.30
C GLY A 14 4.38 -11.47 -13.14
N ASP A 15 4.76 -10.65 -14.11
CA ASP A 15 5.97 -10.81 -14.90
C ASP A 15 7.23 -10.24 -14.20
N ALA A 16 8.32 -10.13 -14.95
CA ALA A 16 9.59 -9.62 -14.43
C ALA A 16 9.52 -8.13 -14.05
N ALA A 17 8.79 -7.33 -14.81
CA ALA A 17 8.61 -5.90 -14.59
C ALA A 17 7.47 -5.61 -13.59
N ASP A 18 6.55 -6.55 -13.41
CA ASP A 18 5.46 -6.41 -12.45
C ASP A 18 6.02 -6.18 -11.03
N PRO A 19 5.51 -5.17 -10.31
CA PRO A 19 5.87 -4.95 -8.92
C PRO A 19 5.40 -6.10 -8.01
N LEU A 20 4.27 -6.72 -8.36
CA LEU A 20 3.69 -7.82 -7.59
C LEU A 20 4.10 -9.16 -8.19
N ALA A 21 4.26 -10.19 -7.37
CA ALA A 21 4.47 -11.54 -7.86
C ALA A 21 3.18 -12.12 -8.49
N GLY A 22 2.03 -11.59 -8.08
CA GLY A 22 0.72 -11.89 -8.65
C GLY A 22 -0.42 -11.29 -7.84
N VAL A 23 -1.63 -11.42 -8.38
CA VAL A 23 -2.87 -11.02 -7.72
C VAL A 23 -3.92 -12.10 -7.97
N VAL A 24 -4.67 -12.47 -6.94
CA VAL A 24 -5.89 -13.27 -7.06
C VAL A 24 -7.07 -12.38 -6.74
N ARG A 25 -7.89 -12.09 -7.74
CA ARG A 25 -9.15 -11.36 -7.56
C ARG A 25 -10.26 -12.36 -7.29
N LEU A 26 -10.94 -12.19 -6.17
CA LEU A 26 -12.13 -12.94 -5.76
C LEU A 26 -13.36 -12.06 -5.96
N ALA A 27 -14.35 -12.58 -6.67
CA ALA A 27 -15.62 -11.88 -6.92
C ALA A 27 -16.80 -12.80 -6.61
N ALA A 28 -17.86 -12.24 -6.03
CA ALA A 28 -19.14 -12.89 -5.84
C ALA A 28 -20.26 -11.93 -6.22
N ALA A 29 -21.37 -12.47 -6.72
CA ALA A 29 -22.50 -11.65 -7.16
C ALA A 29 -23.09 -10.85 -5.99
N GLY A 30 -23.14 -9.52 -6.14
CA GLY A 30 -23.66 -8.62 -5.11
C GLY A 30 -22.66 -8.24 -4.00
N GLU A 31 -21.41 -8.69 -4.08
CA GLU A 31 -20.35 -8.35 -3.13
C GLU A 31 -19.25 -7.50 -3.78
N ASN A 32 -18.51 -6.75 -2.96
CA ASN A 32 -17.32 -6.04 -3.42
C ASN A 32 -16.20 -7.06 -3.73
N PRO A 33 -15.46 -6.89 -4.85
CA PRO A 33 -14.35 -7.77 -5.15
C PRO A 33 -13.23 -7.63 -4.11
N LEU A 34 -12.59 -8.76 -3.77
CA LEU A 34 -11.45 -8.83 -2.86
C LEU A 34 -10.20 -9.22 -3.65
N ASP A 35 -9.14 -8.42 -3.55
CA ASP A 35 -7.85 -8.73 -4.16
C ASP A 35 -6.87 -9.28 -3.12
N VAL A 36 -6.38 -10.50 -3.36
CA VAL A 36 -5.26 -11.08 -2.62
C VAL A 36 -3.99 -10.80 -3.40
N VAL A 37 -3.18 -9.89 -2.87
CA VAL A 37 -1.92 -9.48 -3.49
C VAL A 37 -0.77 -10.35 -3.00
N VAL A 38 0.03 -10.87 -3.92
CA VAL A 38 1.26 -11.62 -3.63
C VAL A 38 2.45 -10.69 -3.80
N GLY A 39 3.10 -10.35 -2.68
CA GLY A 39 4.31 -9.53 -2.68
C GLY A 39 5.51 -10.21 -3.37
N LYS A 40 6.44 -9.40 -3.86
CA LYS A 40 7.68 -9.81 -4.56
C LYS A 40 8.95 -9.45 -3.78
N SER A 41 8.85 -8.60 -2.76
CA SER A 41 10.01 -8.00 -2.08
C SER A 41 9.89 -8.06 -0.55
N SER A 42 11.04 -8.03 0.13
CA SER A 42 11.12 -8.14 1.60
C SER A 42 10.45 -6.98 2.34
N TRP A 43 10.44 -5.78 1.78
CA TRP A 43 9.78 -4.63 2.43
C TRP A 43 8.25 -4.80 2.48
N GLN A 44 7.63 -5.45 1.48
CA GLN A 44 6.19 -5.76 1.48
C GLN A 44 5.82 -6.74 2.58
N ARG A 45 6.71 -7.70 2.89
CA ARG A 45 6.53 -8.58 4.06
C ARG A 45 6.51 -7.77 5.35
N ALA A 46 7.41 -6.79 5.47
CA ALA A 46 7.50 -5.94 6.65
C ALA A 46 6.21 -5.12 6.89
N VAL A 47 5.47 -4.75 5.84
CA VAL A 47 4.14 -4.12 5.95
C VAL A 47 3.16 -5.01 6.72
N THR A 48 3.10 -6.30 6.39
CA THR A 48 2.20 -7.23 7.08
C THR A 48 2.63 -7.53 8.51
N GLU A 49 3.93 -7.58 8.76
CA GLU A 49 4.50 -7.81 10.11
C GLU A 49 4.25 -6.61 11.04
N ARG A 50 4.31 -5.38 10.50
CA ARG A 50 4.06 -4.12 11.22
C ARG A 50 2.61 -3.65 11.21
N ALA A 51 1.69 -4.42 10.62
CA ALA A 51 0.28 -4.06 10.63
C ALA A 51 -0.18 -3.76 12.07
N GLN A 52 -1.21 -2.96 12.21
CA GLN A 52 -1.77 -2.53 13.48
C GLN A 52 -3.25 -2.89 13.54
N ASP A 53 -3.74 -3.17 14.75
CA ASP A 53 -5.14 -3.50 14.94
C ASP A 53 -5.96 -2.24 14.69
N ALA A 54 -7.02 -2.39 13.90
CA ALA A 54 -8.05 -1.39 13.72
C ALA A 54 -9.40 -2.07 13.88
N VAL A 55 -10.35 -1.33 14.44
CA VAL A 55 -11.74 -1.73 14.46
C VAL A 55 -12.44 -0.93 13.37
N ILE A 56 -12.94 -1.64 12.36
CA ILE A 56 -13.76 -1.07 11.30
C ILE A 56 -15.17 -1.59 11.54
N GLU A 57 -16.08 -0.68 11.86
CA GLU A 57 -17.40 -1.01 12.40
C GLU A 57 -17.26 -1.87 13.67
N ASP A 58 -17.64 -3.15 13.62
CA ASP A 58 -17.52 -4.10 14.74
C ASP A 58 -16.51 -5.22 14.45
N VAL A 59 -15.66 -5.06 13.43
CA VAL A 59 -14.69 -6.07 13.00
C VAL A 59 -13.27 -5.62 13.29
N ALA A 60 -12.56 -6.42 14.10
CA ALA A 60 -11.14 -6.25 14.32
C ALA A 60 -10.34 -6.76 13.11
N VAL A 61 -9.61 -5.86 12.45
CA VAL A 61 -8.79 -6.14 11.28
C VAL A 61 -7.39 -5.57 11.45
N ARG A 62 -6.43 -6.21 10.78
CA ARG A 62 -5.03 -5.77 10.75
C ARG A 62 -4.83 -4.83 9.56
N VAL A 63 -4.47 -3.58 9.80
CA VAL A 63 -4.28 -2.56 8.75
C VAL A 63 -2.84 -2.06 8.73
N ALA A 64 -2.36 -1.68 7.56
CA ALA A 64 -1.04 -1.04 7.44
C ALA A 64 -1.02 0.30 8.20
N GLY A 65 0.10 0.59 8.86
CA GLY A 65 0.33 1.89 9.49
C GLY A 65 0.63 3.00 8.47
N ALA A 66 0.68 4.25 8.93
CA ALA A 66 0.87 5.42 8.05
C ALA A 66 2.16 5.33 7.21
N LEU A 67 3.29 4.92 7.82
CA LEU A 67 4.55 4.67 7.10
C LEU A 67 4.35 3.68 5.96
N ASP A 68 3.72 2.55 6.25
CA ASP A 68 3.56 1.47 5.29
C ASP A 68 2.55 1.82 4.19
N LEU A 69 1.48 2.54 4.51
CA LEU A 69 0.55 3.09 3.51
C LEU A 69 1.27 4.06 2.56
N ILE A 70 2.13 4.94 3.09
CA ILE A 70 2.93 5.85 2.26
C ILE A 70 3.90 5.06 1.37
N LEU A 71 4.60 4.05 1.90
CA LEU A 71 5.50 3.23 1.10
C LEU A 71 4.75 2.48 -0.01
N LEU A 72 3.53 2.00 0.24
CA LEU A 72 2.68 1.39 -0.78
C LEU A 72 2.28 2.38 -1.88
N LYS A 73 1.98 3.63 -1.53
CA LYS A 73 1.67 4.70 -2.50
C LYS A 73 2.90 5.10 -3.30
N LEU A 74 4.04 5.31 -2.65
CA LEU A 74 5.31 5.57 -3.33
C LEU A 74 5.69 4.42 -4.26
N TYR A 75 5.42 3.19 -3.88
CA TYR A 75 5.70 2.02 -4.69
C TYR A 75 4.83 1.93 -5.96
N ALA A 76 3.55 2.29 -5.86
CA ALA A 76 2.65 2.33 -7.00
C ALA A 76 3.01 3.47 -7.98
N ALA A 77 3.49 4.60 -7.46
CA ALA A 77 4.01 5.74 -8.21
C ALA A 77 3.09 6.28 -9.33
N GLY A 78 1.78 6.08 -9.17
CA GLY A 78 0.75 6.56 -10.07
C GLY A 78 0.47 8.06 -9.92
N PRO A 79 -0.30 8.66 -10.85
CA PRO A 79 -0.55 10.10 -10.89
C PRO A 79 -1.19 10.67 -9.60
N GLN A 80 -1.97 9.87 -8.89
CA GLN A 80 -2.68 10.26 -7.66
C GLN A 80 -1.86 10.03 -6.38
N ASP A 81 -0.83 9.20 -6.42
CA ASP A 81 -0.14 8.75 -5.21
C ASP A 81 0.61 9.88 -4.50
N ALA A 82 1.03 10.92 -5.24
CA ALA A 82 1.65 12.09 -4.63
C ALA A 82 0.70 12.79 -3.65
N TRP A 83 -0.54 13.00 -4.07
CA TRP A 83 -1.56 13.66 -3.27
C TRP A 83 -1.93 12.80 -2.06
N ASP A 84 -2.08 11.48 -2.25
CA ASP A 84 -2.37 10.55 -1.15
C ASP A 84 -1.28 10.57 -0.07
N VAL A 85 -0.01 10.55 -0.48
CA VAL A 85 1.12 10.65 0.46
C VAL A 85 1.08 11.97 1.23
N GLU A 86 0.76 13.08 0.55
CA GLU A 86 0.65 14.37 1.21
C GLU A 86 -0.48 14.42 2.25
N GLN A 87 -1.64 13.80 1.96
CA GLN A 87 -2.75 13.70 2.92
C GLN A 87 -2.38 12.84 4.14
N LEU A 88 -1.69 11.72 3.91
CA LEU A 88 -1.24 10.82 4.99
C LEU A 88 -0.23 11.49 5.91
N LEU A 89 0.67 12.31 5.36
CA LEU A 89 1.62 13.11 6.13
C LEU A 89 0.91 14.16 7.00
N ALA A 90 -0.04 14.89 6.43
CA ALA A 90 -0.77 15.96 7.13
C ALA A 90 -1.60 15.44 8.34
N GLY A 91 -2.02 14.18 8.30
CA GLY A 91 -2.74 13.52 9.40
C GLY A 91 -1.87 12.89 10.49
N SER A 92 -0.54 13.04 10.44
CA SER A 92 0.42 12.31 11.29
C SER A 92 1.37 13.25 12.05
N ASP A 93 2.20 12.69 12.95
CA ASP A 93 3.43 13.36 13.42
C ASP A 93 4.44 13.42 12.26
N GLU A 94 4.25 14.44 11.43
CA GLU A 94 4.92 14.57 10.13
C GLU A 94 6.46 14.49 10.24
N PRO A 95 7.17 15.22 11.14
CA PRO A 95 8.63 15.15 11.22
C PRO A 95 9.17 13.75 11.50
N ALA A 96 8.56 13.03 12.46
CA ALA A 96 8.98 11.68 12.83
C ALA A 96 8.71 10.69 11.70
N LEU A 97 7.56 10.83 11.01
CA LEU A 97 7.18 9.97 9.90
C LEU A 97 8.07 10.20 8.68
N VAL A 98 8.37 11.45 8.35
CA VAL A 98 9.28 11.85 7.27
C VAL A 98 10.66 11.23 7.45
N ALA A 99 11.22 11.26 8.67
CA ALA A 99 12.51 10.65 8.96
C ALA A 99 12.51 9.12 8.75
N GLN A 100 11.40 8.44 9.09
CA GLN A 100 11.24 7.00 8.84
C GLN A 100 11.14 6.68 7.34
N ILE A 101 10.41 7.51 6.57
CA ILE A 101 10.28 7.34 5.12
C ILE A 101 11.64 7.50 4.44
N ASP A 102 12.45 8.49 4.84
CA ASP A 102 13.78 8.71 4.27
C ASP A 102 14.69 7.49 4.33
N VAL A 103 14.57 6.70 5.40
CA VAL A 103 15.31 5.44 5.55
C VAL A 103 14.69 4.35 4.67
N ALA A 104 13.38 4.15 4.79
CA ALA A 104 12.67 3.03 4.19
C ALA A 104 12.59 3.11 2.65
N VAL A 105 12.57 4.32 2.09
CA VAL A 105 12.43 4.55 0.64
C VAL A 105 13.58 3.94 -0.17
N SER A 106 14.75 3.73 0.46
CA SER A 106 15.91 3.08 -0.17
C SER A 106 15.60 1.68 -0.72
N ALA A 107 14.63 0.98 -0.13
CA ALA A 107 14.19 -0.35 -0.56
C ALA A 107 13.17 -0.34 -1.71
N LEU A 108 12.65 0.83 -2.10
CA LEU A 108 11.68 0.95 -3.20
C LEU A 108 12.37 1.00 -4.58
N PRO A 109 11.66 0.71 -5.68
CA PRO A 109 12.15 0.92 -7.04
C PRO A 109 12.48 2.40 -7.35
N PRO A 110 13.21 2.68 -8.45
CA PRO A 110 13.61 4.03 -8.83
C PRO A 110 12.46 5.05 -8.86
N ASP A 111 11.31 4.67 -9.42
CA ASP A 111 10.17 5.59 -9.59
C ASP A 111 9.58 6.03 -8.24
N GLY A 112 9.47 5.11 -7.28
CA GLY A 112 9.00 5.45 -5.94
C GLY A 112 9.96 6.34 -5.17
N ARG A 113 11.28 6.12 -5.35
CA ARG A 113 12.30 7.03 -4.80
C ARG A 113 12.25 8.41 -5.43
N ALA A 114 12.06 8.48 -6.75
CA ALA A 114 11.93 9.74 -7.49
C ALA A 114 10.67 10.51 -7.07
N LEU A 115 9.55 9.81 -6.88
CA LEU A 115 8.31 10.39 -6.37
C LEU A 115 8.51 11.01 -4.98
N TRP A 116 9.15 10.28 -4.06
CA TRP A 116 9.46 10.81 -2.73
C TRP A 116 10.36 12.05 -2.78
N ALA A 117 11.41 12.01 -3.60
CA ALA A 117 12.30 13.15 -3.77
C ALA A 117 11.56 14.41 -4.25
N ARG A 118 10.60 14.25 -5.17
CA ARG A 118 9.75 15.35 -5.66
C ARG A 118 8.87 15.93 -4.55
N ILE A 119 8.20 15.07 -3.78
CA ILE A 119 7.36 15.50 -2.64
C ILE A 119 8.21 16.25 -1.60
N ARG A 120 9.41 15.74 -1.30
CA ARG A 120 10.34 16.40 -0.37
C ARG A 120 10.87 17.73 -0.85
N ALA A 121 11.15 17.86 -2.15
CA ALA A 121 11.60 19.12 -2.74
C ALA A 121 10.51 20.21 -2.63
N GLY A 122 9.24 19.86 -2.86
CA GLY A 122 8.11 20.79 -2.71
C GLY A 122 7.83 21.22 -1.25
N ARG A 123 8.38 20.50 -0.26
CA ARG A 123 8.19 20.76 1.17
C ARG A 123 9.35 21.49 1.85
N ARG A 124 10.49 21.68 1.20
CA ARG A 124 11.59 22.46 1.79
C ARG A 124 11.17 23.93 1.87
N PRO A 125 11.23 24.57 3.05
CA PRO A 125 11.09 26.03 3.10
C PRO A 125 12.22 26.67 2.29
N ALA A 126 11.88 27.76 1.60
CA ALA A 126 12.82 28.58 0.85
C ALA A 126 13.92 29.17 1.76
#